data_AF-A0A538ESC8-F1
#
_entry.id   AF-A0A538ESC8-F1
#
_cell.length_a   1.000
_cell.length_b   1.000
_cell.length_c   1.000
_cell.angle_alpha   90.00
_cell.angle_beta   90.00
_cell.angle_gamma   90.00
#
_symmetry.space_group_name_H-M   'P 1'
#
loop_
_entity.id
_entity.type
_entity.pdbx_description
1 polymer ?
#
loop_
_entity_poly.entity_id
_entity_poly.type
_entity_poly.pdbx_seq_one_letter_code
_entity_poly.pdbx_strand_id
1 'polypeptide(L)'
;MTTRVLPDFERRVHDALTAEQPSLRPLEDLITDGCAAALHLETELARLDRRREALLDRMGQDPGAAREALELSERGREDHDDLDRVRELLRELMHLRARTRLRQFLAQS
;
A
#
# COMPACT_ATOMS: atom_id res chain seq x y z
N MET A 1 -9.46 10.74 8.76
CA MET A 1 -9.74 9.36 9.22
C MET A 1 -8.68 8.50 8.58
N THR A 2 -7.60 8.21 9.30
CA THR A 2 -6.59 7.23 8.87
C THR A 2 -7.27 5.87 8.81
N THR A 3 -7.32 5.32 7.60
CA THR A 3 -7.99 4.06 7.29
C THR A 3 -7.31 2.96 8.11
N ARG A 4 -8.05 2.32 9.03
CA ARG A 4 -7.56 1.20 9.89
C ARG A 4 -7.05 -0.02 9.12
N VAL A 5 -7.03 0.04 7.79
CA VAL A 5 -6.73 -1.06 6.86
C VAL A 5 -5.24 -1.33 6.79
N LEU A 6 -4.39 -0.30 6.78
CA LEU A 6 -2.95 -0.50 6.70
C LEU A 6 -2.36 -1.18 7.95
N PRO A 7 -2.69 -0.75 9.19
CA PRO A 7 -2.20 -1.44 10.39
C PRO A 7 -2.62 -2.92 10.49
N ASP A 8 -3.80 -3.28 9.99
CA ASP A 8 -4.26 -4.67 9.96
C ASP A 8 -3.48 -5.51 8.93
N PHE A 9 -3.27 -4.95 7.74
CA PHE A 9 -2.44 -5.57 6.70
C PHE A 9 -1.01 -5.78 7.21
N GLU A 10 -0.37 -4.76 7.76
CA GLU A 10 1.00 -4.85 8.29
C GLU A 10 1.14 -5.92 9.37
N ARG A 11 0.16 -6.00 10.29
CA ARG A 11 0.13 -7.06 11.31
C ARG A 11 0.08 -8.45 10.68
N ARG A 12 -0.83 -8.65 9.70
CA ARG A 12 -0.95 -9.94 8.99
C ARG A 12 0.33 -10.29 8.21
N VAL A 13 1.02 -9.29 7.65
CA VAL A 13 2.33 -9.49 6.99
C VAL A 13 3.38 -9.90 8.01
N HIS A 14 3.47 -9.23 9.14
CA HIS A 14 4.38 -9.58 10.22
C HIS A 14 4.17 -11.03 10.70
N ASP A 15 2.92 -11.42 10.93
CA ASP A 15 2.56 -12.79 11.33
C ASP A 15 3.01 -13.81 10.28
N ALA A 16 2.83 -13.51 8.99
CA ALA A 16 3.26 -14.39 7.90
C ALA A 16 4.80 -14.48 7.79
N LEU A 17 5.52 -13.37 7.98
CA LEU A 17 6.99 -13.32 7.88
C LEU A 17 7.69 -14.01 9.04
N THR A 18 7.05 -14.03 10.22
CA THR A 18 7.58 -14.66 11.44
C THR A 18 7.14 -16.11 11.62
N ALA A 19 6.21 -16.60 10.80
CA ALA A 19 5.77 -17.99 10.83
C ALA A 19 6.91 -18.96 10.52
N GLU A 20 7.15 -19.93 11.41
CA GLU A 20 8.17 -20.98 11.21
C GLU A 20 7.92 -21.80 9.93
N GLN A 21 6.64 -22.11 9.67
CA GLN A 21 6.19 -22.87 8.51
C GLN A 21 5.04 -22.13 7.80
N PRO A 22 5.38 -21.21 6.87
CA PRO A 22 4.36 -20.47 6.13
C PRO A 22 3.58 -21.41 5.20
N SER A 23 2.26 -21.21 5.12
CA SER A 23 1.40 -21.92 4.16
C SER A 23 1.19 -21.09 2.90
N LEU A 24 1.25 -21.71 1.72
CA LEU A 24 1.15 -21.02 0.43
C LEU A 24 -0.18 -20.30 0.23
N ARG A 25 -1.29 -20.95 0.58
CA ARG A 25 -2.61 -20.39 0.26
C ARG A 25 -2.88 -19.08 1.02
N PRO A 26 -2.71 -19.02 2.35
CA PRO A 26 -2.82 -17.75 3.09
C PRO A 26 -1.84 -16.67 2.60
N LEU A 27 -0.63 -17.06 2.18
CA LEU A 27 0.35 -16.15 1.60
C LEU A 27 -0.13 -15.54 0.28
N GLU A 28 -0.73 -16.34 -0.60
CA GLU A 28 -1.30 -15.87 -1.88
C GLU A 28 -2.49 -14.94 -1.67
N ASP A 29 -3.37 -15.27 -0.71
CA ASP A 29 -4.50 -14.42 -0.35
C ASP A 29 -4.00 -13.07 0.22
N LEU A 30 -2.99 -13.09 1.09
CA LEU A 30 -2.39 -11.86 1.65
C LEU A 30 -1.66 -11.00 0.60
N ILE A 31 -0.98 -11.62 -0.36
CA ILE A 31 -0.40 -10.89 -1.51
C ILE A 31 -1.50 -10.22 -2.33
N THR A 32 -2.62 -10.91 -2.56
CA THR A 32 -3.76 -10.36 -3.29
C THR A 32 -4.35 -9.15 -2.57
N ASP A 33 -4.53 -9.24 -1.25
CA ASP A 33 -4.97 -8.11 -0.41
C ASP A 33 -4.01 -6.92 -0.53
N GLY A 34 -2.70 -7.16 -0.46
CA GLY A 34 -1.68 -6.11 -0.60
C GLY A 34 -1.69 -5.46 -1.98
N CYS A 35 -1.87 -6.23 -3.06
CA CYS A 35 -2.03 -5.70 -4.41
C CYS A 35 -3.27 -4.81 -4.53
N ALA A 36 -4.39 -5.21 -3.93
CA ALA A 36 -5.61 -4.41 -3.92
C ALA A 36 -5.44 -3.11 -3.13
N ALA A 37 -4.75 -3.15 -1.99
CA ALA A 37 -4.43 -1.97 -1.20
C ALA A 37 -3.53 -0.99 -1.96
N ALA A 38 -2.48 -1.49 -2.64
CA ALA A 38 -1.60 -0.66 -3.47
C ALA A 38 -2.38 0.03 -4.61
N LEU A 39 -3.22 -0.71 -5.33
CA LEU A 39 -4.04 -0.15 -6.41
C LEU A 39 -5.02 0.92 -5.91
N HIS A 40 -5.57 0.72 -4.72
CA HIS A 40 -6.43 1.72 -4.09
C HIS A 40 -5.67 3.02 -3.79
N LEU A 41 -4.49 2.93 -3.17
CA LEU A 41 -3.64 4.10 -2.89
C LEU A 41 -3.21 4.82 -4.16
N GLU A 42 -2.78 4.09 -5.19
CA GLU A 42 -2.45 4.67 -6.51
C GLU A 42 -3.64 5.44 -7.11
N THR A 43 -4.85 4.91 -6.95
CA THR A 43 -6.07 5.57 -7.43
C THR A 43 -6.39 6.84 -6.64
N GLU A 44 -6.22 6.81 -5.31
CA GLU A 44 -6.45 7.98 -4.46
C GLU A 44 -5.40 9.08 -4.72
N LEU A 45 -4.12 8.72 -4.85
CA LEU A 45 -3.05 9.65 -5.26
C LEU A 45 -3.39 10.33 -6.59
N ALA A 46 -3.79 9.57 -7.61
CA ALA A 46 -4.20 10.13 -8.89
C ALA A 46 -5.45 11.03 -8.80
N ARG A 47 -6.32 10.83 -7.81
CA ARG A 47 -7.48 11.72 -7.54
C ARG A 47 -7.04 13.00 -6.85
N LEU A 48 -6.15 12.90 -5.86
CA LEU A 48 -5.58 14.04 -5.14
C LEU A 48 -4.81 14.95 -6.09
N ASP A 49 -3.97 14.39 -6.97
CA ASP A 49 -3.21 15.15 -7.96
C ASP A 49 -4.13 15.92 -8.90
N ARG A 50 -5.15 15.27 -9.48
CA ARG A 50 -6.14 15.94 -10.34
C ARG A 50 -6.89 17.06 -9.63
N ARG A 51 -7.23 16.86 -8.35
CA ARG A 51 -7.91 17.90 -7.55
C ARG A 51 -6.96 19.07 -7.27
N ARG A 52 -5.70 18.81 -6.96
CA ARG A 52 -4.68 19.85 -6.77
C ARG A 52 -4.45 20.64 -8.06
N GLU A 53 -4.35 19.96 -9.20
CA GLU A 53 -4.22 20.61 -10.52
C GLU A 53 -5.37 21.56 -10.81
N ALA A 54 -6.60 21.15 -10.51
CA ALA A 54 -7.79 22.00 -10.70
C ALA A 54 -7.81 23.27 -9.82
N LEU A 55 -7.00 23.32 -8.75
CA LEU A 55 -6.88 24.49 -7.89
C LEU A 55 -5.83 25.49 -8.37
N LEU A 56 -4.87 25.09 -9.21
CA LEU A 56 -3.69 25.90 -9.58
C LEU A 56 -4.05 27.30 -10.07
N ASP A 57 -5.05 27.40 -10.95
CA ASP A 57 -5.49 28.68 -11.53
C ASP A 57 -6.08 29.65 -10.50
N ARG A 58 -6.54 29.15 -9.35
CA ARG A 58 -7.20 29.92 -8.29
C ARG A 58 -6.27 30.24 -7.13
N MET A 59 -5.16 29.52 -6.95
CA MET A 59 -4.28 29.65 -5.78
C MET A 59 -3.71 31.06 -5.59
N GLY A 60 -3.48 31.82 -6.69
CA GLY A 60 -2.95 33.18 -6.62
C GLY A 60 -3.98 34.25 -6.24
N GLN A 61 -5.27 33.93 -6.29
CA GLN A 61 -6.38 34.87 -6.10
C GLN A 61 -7.27 34.50 -4.90
N ASP A 62 -7.27 33.23 -4.53
CA ASP A 62 -8.11 32.65 -3.49
C ASP A 62 -7.22 31.94 -2.44
N PRO A 63 -7.00 32.57 -1.27
CA PRO A 63 -6.26 31.95 -0.17
C PRO A 63 -6.86 30.62 0.31
N GLY A 64 -8.17 30.41 0.12
CA GLY A 64 -8.83 29.14 0.41
C GLY A 64 -8.38 28.04 -0.54
N ALA A 65 -8.26 28.34 -1.83
CA ALA A 65 -7.73 27.40 -2.83
C ALA A 65 -6.26 27.05 -2.55
N ALA A 66 -5.45 28.03 -2.13
CA ALA A 66 -4.06 27.78 -1.73
C ALA A 66 -3.96 26.85 -0.51
N ARG A 67 -4.81 27.07 0.51
CA ARG A 67 -4.87 26.20 1.68
C ARG A 67 -5.32 24.78 1.34
N GLU A 68 -6.37 24.64 0.53
CA GLU A 68 -6.86 23.34 0.09
C GLU A 68 -5.79 22.56 -0.69
N ALA A 69 -5.05 23.24 -1.59
CA ALA A 69 -3.96 22.61 -2.34
C ALA A 69 -2.81 22.11 -1.44
N LEU A 70 -2.52 22.83 -0.36
CA LEU A 70 -1.55 22.40 0.66
C LEU A 70 -2.05 21.17 1.42
N GLU A 71 -3.29 21.18 1.90
CA GLU A 71 -3.89 20.04 2.62
C GLU A 71 -3.94 18.78 1.74
N LEU A 72 -4.26 18.94 0.44
CA LEU A 72 -4.21 17.83 -0.53
C LEU A 72 -2.79 17.31 -0.76
N SER A 73 -1.79 18.19 -0.72
CA SER A 73 -0.38 17.80 -0.89
C SER A 73 0.17 17.07 0.33
N GLU A 74 -0.25 17.46 1.54
CA GLU A 74 0.08 16.76 2.78
C GLU A 74 -0.53 15.36 2.78
N ARG A 75 -1.83 15.25 2.48
CA ARG A 75 -2.49 13.95 2.36
C ARG A 75 -1.87 13.09 1.25
N GLY A 76 -1.52 13.70 0.11
CA GLY A 76 -0.84 12.99 -0.97
C GLY A 76 0.53 12.46 -0.58
N ARG A 77 1.25 13.12 0.33
CA ARG A 77 2.51 12.61 0.89
C ARG A 77 2.27 11.40 1.78
N GLU A 78 1.28 11.47 2.68
CA GLU A 78 0.90 10.34 3.55
C GLU A 78 0.51 9.11 2.73
N ASP A 79 -0.36 9.27 1.72
CA ASP A 79 -0.78 8.18 0.84
C ASP A 79 0.40 7.60 0.02
N HIS A 80 1.42 8.42 -0.28
CA HIS A 80 2.64 7.98 -0.96
C HIS A 80 3.54 7.13 -0.05
N ASP A 81 3.74 7.57 1.19
CA ASP A 81 4.52 6.84 2.20
C ASP A 81 3.85 5.48 2.49
N ASP A 82 2.53 5.46 2.62
CA ASP A 82 1.74 4.23 2.77
C ASP A 82 1.90 3.29 1.55
N LEU A 83 1.89 3.83 0.33
CA LEU A 83 2.05 3.05 -0.90
C LEU A 83 3.45 2.42 -0.98
N ASP A 84 4.50 3.19 -0.66
CA ASP A 84 5.86 2.68 -0.66
C ASP A 84 6.04 1.58 0.38
N ARG A 85 5.41 1.75 1.55
CA ARG A 85 5.38 0.73 2.59
C ARG A 85 4.68 -0.55 2.14
N VAL A 86 3.49 -0.45 1.53
CA VAL A 86 2.76 -1.62 1.00
C VAL A 86 3.59 -2.34 -0.07
N ARG A 87 4.26 -1.60 -0.96
CA ARG A 87 5.12 -2.16 -2.01
C ARG A 87 6.33 -2.90 -1.44
N GLU A 88 6.94 -2.38 -0.38
CA GLU A 88 8.02 -3.06 0.33
C GLU A 88 7.54 -4.40 0.90
N LEU A 89 6.43 -4.39 1.65
CA LEU A 89 5.84 -5.59 2.24
C LEU A 89 5.44 -6.63 1.18
N LEU A 90 4.88 -6.19 0.06
CA LEU A 90 4.57 -7.08 -1.07
C LEU A 90 5.82 -7.77 -1.62
N ARG A 91 6.95 -7.06 -1.73
CA ARG A 91 8.21 -7.70 -2.14
C ARG A 91 8.61 -8.77 -1.14
N GLU A 92 8.57 -8.50 0.15
CA GLU A 92 8.92 -9.49 1.18
C GLU A 92 8.01 -10.73 1.10
N LEU A 93 6.70 -10.53 0.96
CA LEU A 93 5.73 -11.63 0.79
C LEU A 93 6.00 -12.45 -0.47
N MET A 94 6.34 -11.83 -1.60
CA MET A 94 6.68 -12.54 -2.82
C MET A 94 7.94 -13.40 -2.66
N HIS A 95 8.96 -12.90 -1.95
CA HIS A 95 10.16 -13.67 -1.63
C HIS A 95 9.83 -14.85 -0.71
N LEU A 96 8.98 -14.63 0.31
CA LEU A 96 8.53 -15.69 1.19
C LEU A 96 7.74 -16.77 0.43
N ARG A 97 6.82 -16.38 -0.46
CA ARG A 97 6.07 -17.30 -1.33
C ARG A 97 7.00 -18.17 -2.17
N ALA A 98 8.01 -17.56 -2.79
CA ALA A 98 8.99 -18.28 -3.60
C ALA A 98 9.77 -19.33 -2.79
N ARG A 99 10.26 -18.94 -1.59
CA ARG A 99 10.95 -19.85 -0.66
C ARG A 99 10.04 -20.99 -0.20
N THR A 100 8.79 -20.69 0.14
CA THR A 100 7.80 -21.69 0.58
C THR A 100 7.49 -22.69 -0.52
N ARG A 101 7.31 -22.23 -1.77
CA ARG A 101 7.11 -23.12 -2.94
C ARG A 101 8.29 -24.07 -3.13
N LEU A 102 9.51 -23.55 -3.05
CA LEU A 102 10.72 -24.37 -3.21
C LEU A 102 10.81 -25.44 -2.11
N ARG A 103 10.57 -25.08 -0.85
CA ARG A 103 10.57 -26.05 0.26
C ARG A 103 9.55 -27.17 0.06
N GLN A 104 8.33 -26.84 -0.37
CA GLN A 104 7.29 -27.84 -0.62
C GLN A 104 7.66 -28.78 -1.78
N PHE A 105 8.24 -28.25 -2.85
CA PHE A 105 8.73 -29.06 -3.97
C PHE A 105 9.81 -30.05 -3.53
N LEU A 106 10.79 -29.58 -2.74
CA LEU A 106 11.88 -30.43 -2.23
C LEU A 106 11.40 -31.49 -1.24
N ALA A 107 10.33 -31.23 -0.49
CA ALA A 107 9.75 -32.21 0.43
C ALA A 107 8.93 -33.31 -0.27
N GLN A 108 8.58 -33.10 -1.54
CA GLN A 108 7.83 -34.05 -2.38
C GLN A 108 8.74 -34.86 -3.32
N SER A 109 10.02 -34.50 -3.40
CA SER A 109 11.05 -35.17 -4.22
C SER A 109 11.85 -36.16 -3.39
#